data_AF-A0A348Y6X4-F1
#
_entry.id   AF-A0A348Y6X4-F1
#
_cell.length_a   1.000
_cell.length_b   1.000
_cell.length_c   1.000
_cell.angle_alpha   90.00
_cell.angle_beta   90.00
_cell.angle_gamma   90.00
#
_symmetry.space_group_name_H-M   'P 1'
#
loop_
_entity.id
_entity.type
_entity.pdbx_description
1 polymer ?
#
loop_
_entity_poly.entity_id
_entity_poly.type
_entity_poly.pdbx_seq_one_letter_code
_entity_poly.pdbx_strand_id
1 'polypeptide(L)' 'VKATVAAEPLENINDIFDRMRDGKIEGRIVIDYSM' A
#
# COMPACT_ATOMS: atom_id res chain seq x y z
N VAL A 1 -6.51 16.85 10.54
CA VAL A 1 -5.73 15.59 10.46
C VAL A 1 -5.71 15.15 8.99
N LYS A 2 -4.54 14.99 8.36
CA LYS A 2 -4.41 14.43 7.01
C LYS A 2 -3.92 13.00 7.15
N ALA A 3 -4.61 12.03 6.52
CA ALA A 3 -4.14 10.66 6.48
C ALA A 3 -3.20 10.48 5.27
N THR A 4 -2.04 9.88 5.49
CA THR A 4 -1.14 9.45 4.40
C THR A 4 -1.75 8.22 3.74
N VAL A 5 -2.14 8.36 2.46
CA VAL A 5 -2.74 7.30 1.66
C VAL A 5 -2.02 7.24 0.32
N ALA A 6 -1.60 6.04 -0.08
CA ALA A 6 -1.06 5.75 -1.41
C ALA A 6 -1.93 4.68 -2.09
N ALA A 7 -2.15 4.82 -3.40
CA ALA A 7 -2.84 3.82 -4.21
C ALA A 7 -1.83 2.99 -5.00
N GLU A 8 -1.98 1.68 -5.02
CA GLU A 8 -1.13 0.75 -5.78
C GLU A 8 -1.97 -0.32 -6.50
N PRO A 9 -1.53 -0.84 -7.65
CA PRO A 9 -2.26 -1.88 -8.38
C PRO A 9 -2.20 -3.23 -7.66
N LEU A 10 -3.16 -4.10 -7.96
CA LEU A 10 -3.22 -5.47 -7.40
C LEU A 10 -1.96 -6.30 -7.69
N GLU A 11 -1.27 -6.03 -8.80
CA GLU A 11 -0.04 -6.72 -9.21
C GLU A 11 1.07 -6.63 -8.16
N ASN A 12 1.08 -5.55 -7.35
CA ASN A 12 2.10 -5.31 -6.33
C ASN A 12 1.77 -5.94 -4.97
N ILE A 13 0.68 -6.71 -4.84
CA ILE A 13 0.15 -7.13 -3.53
C ILE A 13 1.18 -7.88 -2.65
N ASN A 14 2.02 -8.71 -3.25
CA ASN A 14 3.03 -9.47 -2.50
C ASN A 14 4.15 -8.54 -1.97
N ASP A 15 4.63 -7.59 -2.77
CA ASP A 15 5.61 -6.59 -2.35
C ASP A 15 5.06 -5.69 -1.23
N ILE A 16 3.78 -5.30 -1.33
CA ILE A 16 3.09 -4.53 -0.29
C ILE A 16 3.08 -5.29 1.04
N PHE A 17 2.82 -6.61 1.02
CA PHE A 17 2.87 -7.42 2.23
C PHE A 17 4.27 -7.51 2.83
N ASP A 18 5.30 -7.63 2.00
CA ASP A 18 6.69 -7.65 2.47
C ASP A 18 7.07 -6.30 3.11
N ARG A 19 6.73 -5.18 2.46
CA ARG A 19 6.92 -3.82 3.00
C ARG A 19 6.14 -3.60 4.30
N MET A 20 4.93 -4.15 4.41
CA MET A 20 4.12 -4.09 5.63
C MET A 20 4.80 -4.83 6.78
N ARG A 21 5.31 -6.03 6.53
CA ARG A 21 6.03 -6.84 7.52
C ARG A 21 7.33 -6.16 7.97
N ASP A 22 8.01 -5.51 7.04
CA ASP A 22 9.24 -4.75 7.30
C ASP A 22 9.00 -3.40 7.98
N GLY A 23 7.75 -2.99 8.18
CA GLY A 23 7.41 -1.69 8.77
C GLY A 23 7.72 -0.49 7.87
N LYS A 24 7.84 -0.70 6.55
CA LYS A 24 8.18 0.32 5.55
C LYS A 24 6.97 1.09 5.00
N ILE A 25 5.78 0.84 5.55
CA ILE A 25 4.55 1.53 5.15
C ILE A 25 4.18 2.54 6.21
N GLU A 26 4.23 3.83 5.85
CA GLU A 26 3.64 4.90 6.64
C GLU A 26 2.19 5.12 6.21
N GLY A 27 1.25 5.02 7.14
CA GLY A 27 -0.16 5.22 6.85
C GLY A 27 -0.83 4.00 6.21
N ARG A 28 -1.44 4.18 5.03
CA ARG A 28 -2.25 3.14 4.38
C ARG A 28 -1.92 3.03 2.90
N ILE A 29 -1.78 1.80 2.42
CA ILE A 29 -1.82 1.49 0.99
C ILE A 29 -3.21 0.98 0.66
N VAL A 30 -3.82 1.55 -0.38
CA VAL A 30 -5.12 1.14 -0.91
C VAL A 30 -4.90 0.47 -2.25
N ILE A 31 -5.46 -0.73 -2.41
CA ILE A 31 -5.41 -1.42 -3.70
C ILE A 31 -6.44 -0.78 -4.62
N ASP A 32 -5.96 -0.29 -5.76
CA ASP A 32 -6.81 0.21 -6.84
C ASP A 32 -7.04 -0.91 -7.86
N TYR A 33 -8.31 -1.22 -8.09
CA TYR A 33 -8.73 -2.24 -9.06
C TYR A 33 -9.01 -1.64 -10.46
N SER A 34 -8.88 -0.32 -10.61
CA SER A 34 -9.17 0.40 -11.86
C SER A 34 -7.92 0.80 -12.65
N MET A 35 -6.72 0.63 -12.08
CA MET A 35 -5.43 0.90 -12.73
C MET A 35 -5.02 -0.17 -13.73
#